data_AF-A0A485C1E2-F1
#
_entry.id   AF-A0A485C1E2-F1
#
_cell.length_a   1.000
_cell.length_b   1.000
_cell.length_c   1.000
_cell.angle_alpha   90.00
_cell.angle_beta   90.00
_cell.angle_gamma   90.00
#
_symmetry.space_group_name_H-M   'P 1'
#
loop_
_entity.id
_entity.type
_entity.pdbx_description
1 polymer ?
#
loop_
_entity_poly.entity_id
_entity_poly.type
_entity_poly.pdbx_seq_one_letter_code
_entity_poly.pdbx_strand_id
1 'polypeptide(L)'
;MYGKNMTKEEIARAENISKAKVTRAFQAAAVPDEMIAVFPVASDLALPDYQLLLQISEDANAKNVPIGDLVDTVRERIAETGGAKGG
;
A
#
# COMPACT_ATOMS: atom_id res chain seq x y z
N MET A 1 12.82 8.77 15.52
CA MET A 1 12.09 7.48 15.38
C MET A 1 11.12 7.37 16.54
N TYR A 2 9.81 7.43 16.29
CA TYR A 2 8.78 7.30 17.32
C TYR A 2 8.99 5.98 18.06
N GLY A 3 9.27 6.06 19.36
CA GLY A 3 9.55 4.89 20.18
C GLY A 3 8.35 3.93 20.16
N LYS A 4 8.62 2.63 20.27
CA LYS A 4 7.67 1.50 20.31
C LYS A 4 6.46 1.64 21.27
N ASN A 5 6.34 2.75 22.00
CA ASN A 5 5.33 3.00 23.03
C ASN A 5 4.45 4.23 22.75
N MET A 6 4.57 4.91 21.59
CA MET A 6 3.66 6.01 21.26
C MET A 6 2.41 5.49 20.53
N THR A 7 1.24 5.79 21.09
CA THR A 7 -0.06 5.53 20.46
C THR A 7 -0.24 6.38 19.20
N LYS A 8 -1.14 5.93 18.29
CA LYS A 8 -1.47 6.70 17.08
C LYS A 8 -2.00 8.11 17.42
N GLU A 9 -2.70 8.26 18.54
CA GLU A 9 -3.12 9.56 19.09
C GLU A 9 -1.94 10.46 19.50
N GLU A 10 -0.92 9.91 20.16
CA GLU A 10 0.25 10.69 20.57
C GLU A 10 1.08 11.15 19.38
N ILE A 11 1.22 10.31 18.37
CA ILE A 11 1.92 10.66 17.13
C ILE A 11 1.13 11.74 16.37
N ALA A 12 -0.19 11.61 16.26
CA ALA A 12 -1.06 12.61 15.64
C ALA A 12 -0.89 14.00 16.29
N ARG A 13 -0.86 14.04 17.62
CA ARG A 13 -0.64 15.27 18.38
C ARG A 13 0.76 15.83 18.23
N ALA A 14 1.79 14.99 18.27
CA ALA A 14 3.19 15.41 18.13
C ALA A 14 3.49 15.99 16.74
N GLU A 15 2.93 15.37 15.70
CA GLU A 15 3.19 15.73 14.30
C GLU A 15 2.17 16.73 13.73
N ASN A 16 1.19 17.17 14.54
CA ASN A 16 0.09 18.03 14.11
C ASN A 16 -0.66 17.50 12.87
N ILE A 17 -0.84 16.18 12.81
CA ILE A 17 -1.55 15.47 11.74
C ILE A 17 -2.74 14.71 12.32
N SER A 18 -3.78 14.49 11.51
CA SER A 18 -4.95 13.75 11.99
C SER A 18 -4.61 12.28 12.28
N LYS A 19 -5.29 11.68 13.26
CA LYS A 19 -5.21 10.23 13.56
C LYS A 19 -5.44 9.36 12.31
N ALA A 20 -6.31 9.81 11.40
CA ALA A 20 -6.55 9.14 10.13
C ALA A 20 -5.31 9.12 9.23
N LYS A 21 -4.58 10.25 9.11
CA LYS A 21 -3.31 10.30 8.37
C LYS A 21 -2.23 9.42 9.01
N VAL A 22 -2.13 9.41 10.34
CA VAL A 22 -1.20 8.51 11.06
C VAL A 22 -1.54 7.05 10.75
N THR A 23 -2.82 6.68 10.84
CA THR A 23 -3.27 5.32 10.58
C THR A 23 -2.96 4.90 9.15
N ARG A 24 -3.20 5.78 8.17
CA ARG A 24 -2.86 5.54 6.77
C ARG A 24 -1.36 5.37 6.57
N ALA A 25 -0.53 6.21 7.18
CA ALA A 25 0.92 6.11 7.06
C ALA A 25 1.46 4.78 7.63
N PHE A 26 0.95 4.34 8.78
CA PHE A 26 1.34 3.05 9.35
C PHE A 26 0.88 1.86 8.51
N GLN A 27 -0.32 1.91 7.93
CA GLN A 27 -0.79 0.83 7.06
C GLN A 27 -0.01 0.81 5.74
N ALA A 28 0.25 1.97 5.14
CA ALA A 28 1.08 2.07 3.95
C ALA A 28 2.48 1.47 4.17
N ALA A 29 3.08 1.72 5.35
CA ALA A 29 4.38 1.16 5.71
C ALA A 29 4.36 -0.36 6.00
N ALA A 30 3.19 -0.98 6.18
CA ALA A 30 3.06 -2.41 6.36
C ALA A 30 2.93 -3.17 5.02
N VAL A 31 2.54 -2.47 3.95
CA VAL A 31 2.42 -3.06 2.60
C VAL A 31 3.79 -3.02 1.91
N PRO A 32 4.18 -4.08 1.17
CA PRO A 32 5.41 -4.05 0.37
C PRO A 32 5.42 -2.89 -0.64
N ASP A 33 6.55 -2.19 -0.73
CA ASP A 33 6.71 -1.03 -1.64
C ASP A 33 6.42 -1.39 -3.10
N GLU A 34 6.75 -2.61 -3.53
CA GLU A 34 6.49 -3.14 -4.87
C GLU A 34 5.00 -3.15 -5.22
N MET A 35 4.13 -3.44 -4.26
CA MET A 35 2.67 -3.45 -4.45
C MET A 35 2.12 -2.03 -4.52
N ILE A 36 2.66 -1.10 -3.73
CA ILE A 36 2.29 0.32 -3.81
C ILE A 36 2.73 0.93 -5.14
N ALA A 37 3.91 0.54 -5.64
CA ALA A 37 4.47 1.04 -6.90
C ALA A 37 3.70 0.62 -8.16
N VAL A 38 2.69 -0.26 -8.04
CA VAL A 38 1.74 -0.54 -9.14
C VAL A 38 0.83 0.67 -9.40
N PHE A 39 0.56 1.47 -8.37
CA PHE A 39 -0.30 2.64 -8.48
C PHE A 39 0.53 3.87 -8.88
N PRO A 40 0.09 4.65 -9.89
CA PRO A 40 0.83 5.83 -10.33
C PRO A 40 0.84 6.94 -9.28
N VAL A 41 -0.20 7.00 -8.44
CA VAL A 41 -0.36 8.02 -7.40
C VAL A 41 -0.77 7.33 -6.10
N ALA A 42 0.17 7.17 -5.17
CA ALA A 42 -0.11 6.58 -3.86
C ALA A 42 -1.15 7.38 -3.05
N SER A 43 -1.33 8.68 -3.37
CA SER A 43 -2.33 9.53 -2.71
C SER A 43 -3.78 9.11 -3.01
N ASP A 44 -4.03 8.41 -4.11
CA ASP A 44 -5.36 7.93 -4.52
C ASP A 44 -5.82 6.72 -3.70
N LEU A 45 -4.90 6.02 -3.05
CA LEU A 45 -5.21 4.88 -2.19
C LEU A 45 -5.88 5.35 -0.89
N ALA A 46 -7.09 4.91 -0.64
CA ALA A 46 -7.77 5.08 0.64
C ALA A 46 -7.28 4.04 1.66
N LEU A 47 -7.64 4.25 2.93
CA LEU A 47 -7.29 3.31 4.00
C LEU A 47 -7.72 1.85 3.73
N PRO A 48 -8.94 1.58 3.22
CA PRO A 48 -9.35 0.21 2.87
C PRO A 48 -8.46 -0.43 1.80
N ASP A 49 -7.92 0.36 0.86
CA ASP A 49 -7.06 -0.15 -0.20
C ASP A 49 -5.73 -0.67 0.37
N TYR A 50 -5.13 0.05 1.33
CA TYR A 50 -3.94 -0.45 2.03
C TYR A 50 -4.22 -1.71 2.84
N GLN A 51 -5.40 -1.82 3.46
CA GLN A 51 -5.78 -3.03 4.19
C GLN A 51 -5.92 -4.22 3.23
N LEU A 52 -6.56 -4.01 2.08
CA LEU A 52 -6.68 -5.03 1.06
C LEU A 52 -5.31 -5.46 0.51
N LEU A 53 -4.43 -4.50 0.19
CA LEU A 53 -3.08 -4.80 -0.30
C LEU A 53 -2.25 -5.57 0.75
N LEU A 54 -2.39 -5.22 2.03
CA LEU A 54 -1.75 -5.97 3.11
C LEU A 54 -2.28 -7.42 3.15
N GLN A 55 -3.60 -7.61 3.11
CA GLN A 55 -4.20 -8.96 3.09
C GLN A 55 -3.74 -9.77 1.88
N ILE A 56 -3.66 -9.16 0.69
CA ILE A 56 -3.15 -9.82 -0.52
C ILE A 56 -1.68 -10.23 -0.33
N SER A 57 -0.85 -9.39 0.30
CA SER A 57 0.55 -9.71 0.57
C SER A 57 0.70 -10.89 1.54
N GLU A 58 -0.14 -10.94 2.57
CA GLU A 58 -0.18 -12.02 3.56
C GLU A 58 -0.66 -13.33 2.90
N ASP A 59 -1.69 -13.27 2.06
CA ASP A 59 -2.22 -14.41 1.31
C ASP A 59 -1.22 -14.96 0.29
N ALA A 60 -0.49 -14.09 -0.41
CA ALA A 60 0.56 -14.47 -1.34
C ALA A 60 1.69 -15.20 -0.61
N ASN A 61 2.14 -14.64 0.52
CA ASN A 61 3.14 -15.27 1.38
C ASN A 61 2.67 -16.63 1.92
N ALA A 62 1.42 -16.74 2.36
CA ALA A 62 0.83 -18.00 2.83
C ALA A 62 0.79 -19.08 1.72
N LYS A 63 0.66 -18.66 0.45
CA LYS A 63 0.68 -19.53 -0.72
C LYS A 63 2.08 -19.74 -1.32
N ASN A 64 3.13 -19.20 -0.69
CA ASN A 64 4.50 -19.19 -1.21
C ASN A 64 4.61 -18.58 -2.62
N VAL A 65 3.77 -17.58 -2.91
CA VAL A 65 3.82 -16.81 -4.14
C VAL A 65 4.72 -15.59 -3.92
N PRO A 66 5.81 -15.42 -4.69
CA PRO A 66 6.63 -14.22 -4.60
C PRO A 66 5.83 -12.96 -4.95
N ILE A 67 6.00 -11.90 -4.16
CA ILE A 67 5.31 -10.62 -4.39
C ILE A 67 5.70 -10.01 -5.74
N GLY A 68 6.98 -10.16 -6.15
CA GLY A 68 7.45 -9.71 -7.46
C GLY A 68 6.66 -10.33 -8.62
N ASP A 69 6.49 -11.64 -8.63
CA ASP A 69 5.74 -12.36 -9.67
C ASP A 69 4.28 -11.88 -9.77
N LEU A 70 3.65 -11.64 -8.61
CA LEU A 70 2.29 -11.11 -8.54
C LEU A 70 2.22 -9.69 -9.12
N VAL A 71 3.15 -8.81 -8.71
CA VAL A 71 3.23 -7.42 -9.17
C VAL A 71 3.49 -7.34 -10.66
N ASP A 72 4.40 -8.15 -11.19
CA ASP A 72 4.72 -8.19 -12.62
C ASP A 72 3.52 -8.67 -13.44
N THR A 73 2.82 -9.71 -13.00
CA THR A 73 1.57 -10.17 -13.64
C THR A 73 0.52 -9.06 -13.70
N VAL A 74 0.38 -8.27 -12.64
CA VAL A 74 -0.57 -7.15 -12.61
C VAL A 74 -0.13 -6.02 -13.55
N ARG A 75 1.17 -5.69 -13.58
CA ARG A 75 1.74 -4.67 -14.47
C ARG A 75 1.55 -5.03 -15.94
N GLU A 76 1.79 -6.28 -16.31
CA GLU A 76 1.54 -6.79 -17.66
C GLU A 76 0.07 -6.59 -18.05
N ARG A 77 -0.86 -7.00 -17.20
CA ARG A 77 -2.30 -6.83 -17.47
C ARG A 77 -2.73 -5.37 -17.59
N ILE A 78 -2.16 -4.48 -16.77
CA ILE A 78 -2.41 -3.04 -16.88
C ILE A 78 -1.90 -2.52 -18.22
N ALA A 79 -0.72 -2.94 -18.67
CA ALA A 79 -0.16 -2.57 -19.97
C ALA A 79 -1.01 -3.09 -21.14
N GLU A 80 -1.48 -4.33 -21.07
CA GLU A 80 -2.38 -4.94 -22.07
C GLU A 80 -3.73 -4.23 -22.15
N THR A 81 -4.27 -3.79 -21.00
CA THR A 81 -5.57 -3.11 -20.93
C THR A 81 -5.45 -1.60 -21.22
N GLY A 82 -4.28 -1.00 -20.97
CA GLY A 82 -3.98 0.42 -21.17
C GLY A 82 -3.52 0.78 -22.60
N GLY A 83 -3.26 -0.21 -23.46
CA GLY A 83 -2.85 -0.02 -24.86
C GLY A 83 -3.93 0.48 -25.82
N ALA A 84 -5.17 0.68 -25.37
CA ALA A 84 -6.29 1.12 -26.22
C ALA A 84 -6.78 2.53 -25.86
N LYS A 85 -5.94 3.55 -26.04
CA LYS A 85 -6.34 4.91 -26.50
C LYS A 85 -5.11 5.82 -26.66
N GLY A 86 -4.46 5.69 -27.82
CA GLY A 86 -3.57 6.68 -28.38
C GLY A 86 -3.85 6.76 -29.89
N GLY A 87 -4.87 7.52 -30.26
CA GLY A 87 -5.25 7.86 -31.63
C GLY A 87 -5.78 9.27 -31.65
#